data_AF-A0A7J6EQV0-F1
#
_entry.id   AF-A0A7J6EQV0-F1
#
_cell.length_a   1.000
_cell.length_b   1.000
_cell.length_c   1.000
_cell.angle_alpha   90.00
_cell.angle_beta   90.00
_cell.angle_gamma   90.00
#
_symmetry.space_group_name_H-M   'P 1'
#
loop_
_entity.id
_entity.type
_entity.pdbx_description
1 polymer ?
#
loop_
_entity_poly.entity_id
_entity_poly.type
_entity_poly.pdbx_seq_one_letter_code
_entity_poly.pdbx_strand_id
1 'polypeptide(L)'
;MDRDWMSANRLTVKYREGVDFFLEFSAKNADNPDLVHCPCLKCGNMERMKIAQIREHLFKNGTLTMDDPGDYDDDFALWGQSIGGESESDPAAPELEPDPDSQPKKKNGRGHIRV
;
A
#
# COMPACT_ATOMS: atom_id res chain seq x y z
N MET A 1 5.01 2.17 17.58
CA MET A 1 3.67 1.73 18.00
C MET A 1 3.70 0.23 18.15
N ASP A 2 3.41 -0.27 19.34
CA ASP A 2 3.39 -1.72 19.58
C ASP A 2 2.26 -2.35 18.75
N ARG A 3 2.54 -3.50 18.15
CA ARG A 3 1.60 -4.20 17.27
C ARG A 3 0.79 -5.28 17.99
N ASP A 4 1.15 -5.55 19.24
CA ASP A 4 0.56 -6.60 20.08
C ASP A 4 -0.92 -6.39 20.42
N TRP A 5 -1.46 -5.19 20.22
CA TRP A 5 -2.90 -4.95 20.41
C TRP A 5 -3.70 -5.53 19.24
N MET A 6 -3.12 -5.68 18.05
CA MET A 6 -3.85 -6.19 16.88
C MET A 6 -4.19 -7.67 17.03
N SER A 7 -3.35 -8.43 17.75
CA SER A 7 -3.60 -9.84 18.11
C SER A 7 -4.31 -10.00 19.46
N ALA A 8 -4.58 -8.92 20.19
CA ALA A 8 -5.31 -8.98 21.45
C ALA A 8 -6.80 -9.23 21.19
N ASN A 9 -7.47 -9.92 22.13
CA ASN A 9 -8.91 -10.13 22.04
C ASN A 9 -9.65 -8.77 22.00
N ARG A 10 -10.58 -8.61 21.05
CA ARG A 10 -11.35 -7.38 20.78
C ARG A 10 -12.11 -6.82 21.99
N LEU A 11 -12.43 -7.65 22.97
CA LEU A 11 -13.13 -7.26 24.20
C LEU A 11 -12.18 -6.69 25.27
N THR A 12 -10.86 -6.84 25.10
CA THR A 12 -9.87 -6.37 26.06
C THR A 12 -9.66 -4.87 25.96
N VAL A 13 -9.27 -4.26 27.08
CA VAL A 13 -8.87 -2.84 27.12
C VAL A 13 -7.67 -2.59 26.21
N LYS A 14 -6.71 -3.52 26.18
CA LYS A 14 -5.52 -3.47 25.30
C LYS A 14 -5.89 -3.26 23.83
N TYR A 15 -6.90 -3.97 23.33
CA TYR A 15 -7.36 -3.79 21.95
C TYR A 15 -7.99 -2.40 21.76
N ARG A 16 -8.86 -1.96 22.68
CA ARG A 16 -9.53 -0.65 22.57
C ARG A 16 -8.54 0.51 22.57
N GLU A 17 -7.57 0.50 23.48
CA GLU A 17 -6.54 1.52 23.58
C GLU A 17 -5.62 1.50 22.35
N GLY A 18 -5.25 0.31 21.89
CA GLY A 18 -4.48 0.15 20.66
C GLY A 18 -5.16 0.73 19.42
N VAL A 19 -6.47 0.46 19.27
CA VAL A 19 -7.29 1.04 18.19
C VAL A 19 -7.34 2.57 18.30
N ASP A 20 -7.59 3.10 19.49
CA ASP A 20 -7.72 4.56 19.68
C ASP A 20 -6.40 5.28 19.38
N PHE A 21 -5.27 4.73 19.86
CA PHE A 21 -3.95 5.26 19.53
C PHE A 21 -3.63 5.16 18.03
N PHE A 22 -4.06 4.07 17.38
CA PHE A 22 -3.83 3.86 15.95
C PHE A 22 -4.58 4.88 15.12
N LEU A 23 -5.84 5.13 15.46
CA LEU A 23 -6.69 6.08 14.78
C LEU A 23 -6.17 7.51 14.96
N GLU A 24 -5.73 7.86 16.17
CA GLU A 24 -5.10 9.16 16.45
C GLU A 24 -3.80 9.34 15.66
N PHE A 25 -2.95 8.31 15.64
CA PHE A 25 -1.72 8.33 14.84
C PHE A 25 -2.02 8.48 13.35
N SER A 26 -2.98 7.71 12.84
CA SER A 26 -3.35 7.75 11.42
C SER A 26 -3.93 9.10 11.02
N ALA A 27 -4.75 9.71 11.88
CA ALA A 27 -5.29 11.05 11.64
C ALA A 27 -4.20 12.12 11.56
N LYS A 28 -3.18 12.02 12.42
CA LYS A 28 -2.04 12.96 12.44
C LYS A 28 -1.13 12.84 11.23
N ASN A 29 -1.05 11.66 10.63
CA ASN A 29 -0.17 11.38 9.50
C ASN A 29 -0.90 11.34 8.14
N ALA A 30 -2.23 11.43 8.13
CA ALA A 30 -3.01 11.42 6.90
C ALA A 30 -2.98 12.78 6.21
N ASP A 31 -2.87 12.78 4.87
CA ASP A 31 -3.02 13.99 4.05
C ASP A 31 -4.40 14.63 4.22
N ASN A 32 -5.41 13.78 4.48
CA ASN A 32 -6.76 14.21 4.81
C ASN A 32 -7.21 13.58 6.14
N PRO A 33 -7.24 14.35 7.25
CA PRO A 33 -7.59 13.81 8.56
C PRO A 33 -9.04 13.34 8.67
N ASP A 34 -9.92 13.76 7.76
CA ASP A 34 -11.33 13.34 7.74
C ASP A 34 -11.53 11.96 7.11
N LEU A 35 -10.60 11.50 6.27
CA LEU A 35 -10.72 10.29 5.47
C LEU A 35 -9.42 9.49 5.51
N VAL A 36 -9.41 8.46 6.35
CA VAL A 36 -8.26 7.59 6.57
C VAL A 36 -8.52 6.21 5.95
N HIS A 37 -7.49 5.55 5.47
CA HIS A 37 -7.60 4.18 4.96
C HIS A 37 -8.00 3.21 6.08
N CYS A 38 -8.99 2.35 5.80
CA CYS A 38 -9.50 1.38 6.76
C CYS A 38 -8.67 0.08 6.72
N PRO A 39 -7.97 -0.30 7.82
CA PRO A 39 -7.13 -1.50 7.86
C PRO A 39 -7.89 -2.76 8.30
N CYS A 40 -9.22 -2.74 8.26
CA CYS A 40 -9.99 -3.93 8.62
C CYS A 40 -9.86 -5.01 7.53
N LEU A 41 -10.04 -6.28 7.92
CA LEU A 41 -9.96 -7.43 7.02
C LEU A 41 -10.84 -7.28 5.77
N LYS A 42 -12.04 -6.70 5.93
CA LYS A 42 -12.99 -6.50 4.83
C LYS A 42 -12.58 -5.41 3.85
N CYS A 43 -11.92 -4.34 4.33
CA CYS A 43 -11.57 -3.20 3.49
C CYS A 43 -10.17 -3.33 2.88
N GLY A 44 -9.25 -4.05 3.54
CA GLY A 44 -7.91 -4.31 3.02
C GLY A 44 -7.12 -3.04 2.67
N ASN A 45 -7.30 -1.94 3.42
CA ASN A 45 -6.73 -0.61 3.15
C ASN A 45 -7.19 0.05 1.83
N MET A 46 -8.19 -0.48 1.12
CA MET A 46 -8.65 0.10 -0.15
C MET A 46 -9.63 1.26 0.06
N GLU A 47 -10.48 1.18 1.08
CA GLU A 47 -11.54 2.17 1.34
C GLU A 47 -11.08 3.26 2.32
N ARG A 48 -11.46 4.51 2.05
CA ARG A 48 -11.19 5.66 2.94
C ARG A 48 -12.45 6.08 3.64
N MET A 49 -12.41 6.12 4.97
CA MET A 49 -13.59 6.40 5.79
C MET A 49 -13.24 7.33 6.97
N LYS A 50 -14.28 7.84 7.61
CA LYS A 50 -14.13 8.60 8.85
C LYS A 50 -13.62 7.69 9.97
N ILE A 51 -12.81 8.23 10.86
CA ILE A 51 -12.23 7.53 12.02
C ILE A 51 -13.29 6.75 12.82
N ALA A 52 -14.46 7.35 13.06
CA ALA A 52 -15.55 6.69 13.78
C ALA A 52 -16.07 5.42 13.07
N GLN A 53 -16.14 5.44 11.74
CA GLN A 53 -16.53 4.28 10.93
C GLN A 53 -15.42 3.23 10.91
N ILE A 54 -14.16 3.65 10.82
CA ILE A 54 -13.01 2.74 10.89
C ILE A 54 -12.99 2.03 12.23
N ARG A 55 -13.21 2.73 13.34
CA ARG A 55 -13.31 2.14 14.68
C ARG A 55 -14.33 1.01 14.68
N GLU A 56 -15.55 1.28 14.20
CA GLU A 56 -16.62 0.28 14.12
C GLU A 56 -16.24 -0.93 13.24
N HIS A 57 -15.60 -0.67 12.09
CA HIS A 57 -15.11 -1.73 11.20
C HIS A 57 -14.06 -2.62 11.88
N LEU A 58 -13.15 -2.05 12.67
CA LEU A 58 -12.13 -2.82 13.39
C LEU A 58 -12.76 -3.72 14.45
N PHE A 59 -13.76 -3.24 15.19
CA PHE A 59 -14.47 -4.07 16.17
C PHE A 59 -15.33 -5.17 15.54
N LYS A 60 -15.94 -4.92 14.38
CA LYS A 60 -16.81 -5.88 13.68
C LYS A 60 -16.00 -6.92 12.89
N ASN A 61 -15.06 -6.46 12.09
CA ASN A 61 -14.36 -7.29 11.11
C ASN A 61 -12.98 -7.72 11.58
N GLY A 62 -12.41 -7.11 12.62
CA GLY A 62 -11.01 -7.31 13.01
C GLY A 62 -10.04 -6.49 12.17
N THR A 63 -8.80 -6.45 12.63
CA THR A 63 -7.65 -5.86 11.94
C THR A 63 -7.04 -6.87 10.97
N LEU A 64 -6.57 -6.42 9.82
CA LEU A 64 -5.80 -7.27 8.91
C LEU A 64 -4.47 -7.63 9.56
N THR A 65 -4.43 -8.80 10.22
CA THR A 65 -3.22 -9.40 10.78
C THR A 65 -2.86 -10.62 9.95
N MET A 66 -1.55 -10.84 9.77
CA MET A 66 -1.04 -12.03 9.07
C MET A 66 -1.43 -13.35 9.79
N ASP A 67 -1.88 -13.25 11.05
CA ASP A 67 -2.24 -14.37 11.92
C ASP A 67 -3.73 -14.78 11.86
N ASP A 68 -4.49 -14.41 10.82
CA ASP A 68 -5.90 -14.83 10.68
C ASP A 68 -6.03 -16.00 9.67
N PRO A 69 -6.01 -17.27 10.12
CA PRO A 69 -6.11 -18.46 9.26
C PRO A 69 -7.57 -18.80 8.86
N GLY A 70 -8.44 -17.82 8.68
CA GLY A 70 -9.86 -18.05 8.41
C GLY A 70 -10.40 -17.21 7.26
N ASP A 71 -10.86 -17.90 6.20
CA ASP A 71 -11.78 -17.40 5.17
C ASP A 71 -11.20 -16.64 3.97
N TYR A 72 -9.94 -16.89 3.60
CA TYR A 72 -9.55 -16.75 2.19
C TYR A 72 -9.85 -18.08 1.49
N ASP A 73 -10.82 -18.08 0.56
CA ASP A 73 -10.86 -19.09 -0.49
C ASP A 73 -9.43 -19.23 -1.06
N ASP A 74 -9.05 -20.47 -1.34
CA ASP A 74 -7.75 -21.07 -1.71
C ASP A 74 -6.83 -20.31 -2.71
N ASP A 75 -7.16 -19.09 -3.14
CA ASP A 75 -6.56 -18.37 -4.27
C ASP A 75 -5.41 -17.42 -3.90
N PHE A 76 -5.25 -17.01 -2.63
CA PHE A 76 -4.16 -16.11 -2.22
C PHE A 76 -2.82 -16.82 -1.96
N ALA A 77 -2.83 -18.15 -1.76
CA ALA A 77 -1.60 -18.94 -1.65
C ALA A 77 -0.76 -18.90 -2.94
N LEU A 78 -1.36 -18.58 -4.10
CA LEU A 78 -0.68 -18.43 -5.38
C LEU A 78 0.00 -17.07 -5.59
N TRP A 79 -0.39 -16.02 -4.85
CA TRP A 79 0.28 -14.72 -4.97
C TRP A 79 1.62 -14.69 -4.21
N GLY A 80 1.80 -15.58 -3.23
CA GLY A 80 3.07 -15.82 -2.54
C GLY A 80 4.08 -16.69 -3.31
N GLN A 81 3.66 -17.34 -4.41
CA GLN A 81 4.57 -18.13 -5.26
C GLN A 81 5.17 -17.35 -6.44
N SER A 82 4.72 -16.11 -6.71
CA SER A 82 5.20 -15.34 -7.88
C SER A 82 6.32 -14.32 -7.59
N ILE A 83 6.82 -14.22 -6.36
CA ILE A 83 8.04 -13.45 -6.05
C ILE A 83 9.27 -14.34 -5.87
N GLY A 84 9.35 -15.41 -6.65
CA GLY A 84 10.58 -16.15 -6.90
C GLY A 84 11.28 -15.62 -8.15
N GLY A 85 11.61 -14.32 -8.18
CA GLY A 85 12.51 -13.77 -9.19
C GLY A 85 13.94 -13.99 -8.72
N GLU A 86 14.52 -15.12 -9.11
CA GLU A 86 15.94 -15.41 -9.00
C GLU A 86 16.79 -14.22 -9.45
N SER A 87 17.57 -13.66 -8.52
CA SER A 87 18.67 -12.76 -8.85
C SER A 87 19.87 -13.62 -9.27
N GLU A 88 19.97 -13.96 -10.55
CA GLU A 88 21.22 -14.42 -11.14
C GLU A 88 21.79 -13.33 -12.05
N SER A 89 22.80 -12.67 -11.50
CA SER A 89 24.03 -12.17 -12.13
C SER A 89 23.96 -11.67 -13.58
N ASP A 90 24.24 -10.38 -13.77
CA ASP A 90 24.64 -9.76 -15.05
C ASP A 90 25.68 -10.61 -15.81
N PRO A 91 25.45 -10.84 -17.13
CA PRO A 91 26.54 -10.67 -18.08
C PRO A 91 26.18 -9.70 -19.22
N ALA A 92 26.99 -8.63 -19.30
CA ALA A 92 27.36 -7.83 -20.46
C ALA A 92 26.36 -7.66 -21.62
N ALA A 93 25.82 -6.45 -21.73
CA ALA A 93 25.09 -5.98 -22.91
C ALA A 93 25.96 -6.05 -24.19
N PRO A 94 25.52 -6.72 -25.27
CA PRO A 94 26.04 -6.46 -26.61
C PRO A 94 25.36 -5.21 -27.20
N GLU A 95 26.18 -4.23 -27.60
CA GLU A 95 25.80 -3.09 -28.44
C GLU A 95 25.07 -3.58 -29.70
N LEU A 96 23.82 -3.15 -29.88
CA LEU A 96 23.13 -3.22 -31.17
C LEU A 96 23.18 -1.85 -31.82
N GLU A 97 23.77 -1.82 -33.02
CA GLU A 97 24.01 -0.66 -33.87
C GLU A 97 22.73 0.15 -34.16
N PRO A 98 22.82 1.47 -34.36
CA PRO A 98 21.65 2.31 -34.63
C PRO A 98 21.05 2.07 -36.03
N ASP A 99 19.72 1.96 -36.06
CA ASP A 99 18.89 1.79 -37.26
C ASP A 99 19.07 2.95 -38.27
N PRO A 100 19.38 2.69 -39.55
CA PRO A 100 19.75 3.74 -40.51
C PRO A 100 18.58 4.54 -41.11
N ASP A 101 17.32 4.23 -40.80
CA ASP A 101 16.15 4.83 -41.48
C ASP A 101 15.19 5.57 -40.53
N SER A 102 15.69 6.56 -39.82
CA SER A 102 14.80 7.54 -39.17
C SER A 102 15.37 8.95 -39.28
N GLN A 103 15.05 9.58 -40.41
CA GLN A 103 15.40 10.97 -40.67
C GLN A 103 14.83 11.95 -39.63
N PRO A 104 15.56 13.02 -39.29
CA PRO A 104 15.17 13.99 -38.27
C PRO A 104 14.06 14.94 -38.76
N LYS A 105 12.92 14.97 -38.05
CA LYS A 105 11.94 16.06 -38.18
C LYS A 105 12.52 17.33 -37.57
N LYS A 106 12.54 18.39 -38.40
CA LYS A 106 13.24 19.65 -38.17
C LYS A 106 12.78 20.40 -36.93
N LYS A 107 13.77 20.89 -36.18
CA LYS A 107 13.64 21.81 -35.04
C LYS A 107 13.16 23.16 -35.54
N ASN A 108 12.05 23.67 -35.01
CA ASN A 108 11.85 25.11 -34.91
C ASN A 108 12.20 25.53 -33.48
N GLY A 109 13.46 25.91 -33.28
CA GLY A 109 13.84 26.91 -32.27
C GLY A 109 13.22 28.26 -32.66
N ARG A 110 13.19 29.31 -31.86
CA ARG A 110 14.04 29.88 -30.81
C ARG A 110 13.09 30.87 -30.09
N GLY A 111 13.17 31.13 -28.80
CA GLY A 111 14.35 31.68 -28.14
C GLY A 111 14.23 33.21 -28.06
N HIS A 112 14.57 33.73 -26.88
CA HIS A 112 14.96 35.11 -26.57
C HIS A 112 13.91 36.22 -26.42
N ILE A 113 13.78 36.61 -25.15
CA ILE A 113 13.37 37.92 -24.64
C ILE A 113 14.41 38.99 -25.04
N ARG A 114 13.93 40.16 -25.46
CA ARG A 114 14.64 41.45 -25.42
C ARG A 114 13.65 42.58 -25.09
N VAL A 115 13.95 43.33 -24.03
CA VAL A 115 13.79 44.80 -23.99
C VAL A 115 15.21 45.35 -24.01
#